data_AF-A0A5C1A3V9-F1
#
_entry.id   AF-A0A5C1A3V9-F1
#
_cell.length_a   1.000
_cell.length_b   1.000
_cell.length_c   1.000
_cell.angle_alpha   90.00
_cell.angle_beta   90.00
_cell.angle_gamma   90.00
#
_symmetry.space_group_name_H-M   'P 1'
#
loop_
_entity.id
_entity.type
_entity.pdbx_description
1 polymer ?
#
loop_
_entity_poly.entity_id
_entity_poly.type
_entity_poly.pdbx_seq_one_letter_code
_entity_poly.pdbx_strand_id
1 'polypeptide(L)'
;MLRGRSDGVIGKAEFAMHREIAELDRLLAAEGVLRRVAIPSALQQAFATHGIAYRRHVMVLSLIATLVLYMGFGLLDWLMVPDLVGVALSFRFGIVLPCGLAVLYLLRQADCPFLFQQMAVSAYLLLGVALLAILVGLSTSLQALGFLIGNYAILICAVIAMALPFEVALIIALVGFAIQTAAIVYSPVLPPILLLHNLLTGFVILGPALVANWMLENERRRHFLMLRREQVRLRQLAGQRDLLGRLAALDPLTGLANRRGFYAALNGDIRADVSGLPMTVAMIDVDSFKAYNDQYGHPAGDEALQSVAAVLDTLSEPNVRVGRLGGEEFAVAMTALGAEAAITRIESLHASIQRLGIPHHYSSTAEVLTISVGVARGPVREGDIESLFRIADEALYQAKRAGRNRVVILDATPTAQ
;
A
#
# COMPACT_ATOMS: atom_id res chain seq x y z
N MET A 1 -10.64 -22.24 24.15
CA MET A 1 -9.67 -21.23 24.66
C MET A 1 -8.96 -20.39 23.58
N LEU A 2 -9.20 -20.59 22.28
CA LEU A 2 -8.54 -19.80 21.21
C LEU A 2 -9.27 -18.50 20.80
N ARG A 3 -10.55 -18.30 21.18
CA ARG A 3 -11.33 -17.07 20.89
C ARG A 3 -10.84 -15.81 21.62
N GLY A 4 -10.12 -15.93 22.74
CA GLY A 4 -9.76 -14.77 23.58
C GLY A 4 -8.45 -14.05 23.24
N ARG A 5 -7.56 -14.66 22.44
CA ARG A 5 -6.23 -14.07 22.14
C ARG A 5 -6.16 -13.30 20.82
N SER A 6 -6.99 -13.62 19.84
CA SER A 6 -7.06 -12.89 18.55
C SER A 6 -7.68 -11.51 18.71
N ASP A 7 -8.73 -11.40 19.51
CA ASP A 7 -9.54 -10.17 19.62
C ASP A 7 -8.76 -9.03 20.29
N GLY A 8 -7.87 -9.36 21.23
CA GLY A 8 -6.99 -8.39 21.90
C GLY A 8 -5.86 -7.83 21.02
N VAL A 9 -5.42 -8.56 19.98
CA VAL A 9 -4.38 -8.10 19.06
C VAL A 9 -4.99 -7.22 17.96
N ILE A 10 -6.17 -7.61 17.44
CA ILE A 10 -6.91 -6.84 16.45
C ILE A 10 -7.33 -5.48 17.03
N GLY A 11 -7.86 -5.45 18.26
CA GLY A 11 -8.22 -4.20 18.93
C GLY A 11 -7.03 -3.27 19.19
N LYS A 12 -5.84 -3.81 19.49
CA LYS A 12 -4.62 -2.99 19.65
C LYS A 12 -4.14 -2.38 18.33
N ALA A 13 -4.17 -3.15 17.25
CA ALA A 13 -3.78 -2.67 15.92
C ALA A 13 -4.75 -1.59 15.41
N GLU A 14 -6.05 -1.81 15.59
CA GLU A 14 -7.08 -0.85 15.19
C GLU A 14 -7.00 0.44 16.00
N PHE A 15 -6.75 0.36 17.31
CA PHE A 15 -6.54 1.52 18.16
C PHE A 15 -5.27 2.30 17.81
N ALA A 16 -4.19 1.61 17.43
CA ALA A 16 -2.96 2.26 16.96
C ALA A 16 -3.18 3.01 15.65
N MET A 17 -3.92 2.43 14.70
CA MET A 17 -4.26 3.09 13.42
C MET A 17 -5.13 4.34 13.61
N HIS A 18 -6.14 4.28 14.50
CA HIS A 18 -6.97 5.46 14.81
C HIS A 18 -6.13 6.59 15.43
N ARG A 19 -5.20 6.24 16.33
CA ARG A 19 -4.29 7.22 16.93
C ARG A 19 -3.38 7.87 15.88
N GLU A 20 -2.84 7.07 14.96
CA GLU A 20 -2.00 7.56 13.87
C GLU A 20 -2.78 8.50 12.92
N ILE A 21 -4.00 8.16 12.54
CA ILE A 21 -4.86 9.04 11.71
C ILE A 21 -5.14 10.34 12.45
N ALA A 22 -5.49 10.30 13.75
CA ALA A 22 -5.77 11.50 14.53
C ALA A 22 -4.53 12.41 14.67
N GLU A 23 -3.34 11.83 14.77
CA GLU A 23 -2.09 12.58 14.79
C GLU A 23 -1.81 13.25 13.43
N LEU A 24 -1.98 12.51 12.32
CA LEU A 24 -1.85 13.05 10.96
C LEU A 24 -2.87 14.17 10.69
N ASP A 25 -4.11 14.01 11.14
CA ASP A 25 -5.17 15.01 10.99
C ASP A 25 -4.83 16.28 11.78
N ARG A 26 -4.29 16.15 13.01
CA ARG A 26 -3.81 17.32 13.78
C ARG A 26 -2.67 18.06 13.07
N LEU A 27 -1.74 17.33 12.45
CA LEU A 27 -0.62 17.94 11.70
C LEU A 27 -1.09 18.64 10.42
N LEU A 28 -2.09 18.09 9.74
CA LEU A 28 -2.69 18.68 8.54
C LEU A 28 -3.64 19.84 8.87
N ALA A 29 -4.32 19.80 10.02
CA ALA A 29 -5.24 20.84 10.50
C ALA A 29 -4.52 22.10 11.02
N ALA A 30 -3.18 22.12 11.07
CA ALA A 30 -2.44 23.34 11.33
C ALA A 30 -2.62 24.32 10.15
N GLU A 31 -3.69 25.11 10.21
CA GLU A 31 -4.08 26.07 9.19
C GLU A 31 -3.03 27.18 9.01
N GLY A 32 -2.85 27.59 7.75
CA GLY A 32 -1.94 28.65 7.32
C GLY A 32 -0.90 28.17 6.31
N VAL A 33 -0.88 28.78 5.13
CA VAL A 33 0.11 28.49 4.07
C VAL A 33 1.55 28.76 4.54
N LEU A 34 1.71 29.68 5.50
CA LEU A 34 2.99 30.10 6.05
C LEU A 34 3.53 29.21 7.19
N ARG A 35 2.70 28.37 7.81
CA ARG A 35 3.14 27.54 8.95
C ARG A 35 3.80 26.26 8.43
N ARG A 36 5.07 26.03 8.83
CA ARG A 36 5.81 24.81 8.46
C ARG A 36 5.14 23.59 9.06
N VAL A 37 4.80 22.62 8.21
CA VAL A 37 4.29 21.33 8.65
C VAL A 37 5.44 20.49 9.19
N ALA A 38 5.31 20.08 10.45
CA ALA A 38 6.29 19.21 11.09
C ALA A 38 6.11 17.77 10.62
N ILE A 39 7.22 17.11 10.27
CA ILE A 39 7.22 15.67 10.02
C ILE A 39 7.60 14.98 11.34
N PRO A 40 6.76 14.08 11.89
CA PRO A 40 7.07 13.31 13.09
C PRO A 40 8.40 12.57 12.98
N SER A 41 9.13 12.43 14.09
CA SER A 41 10.43 11.73 14.11
C SER A 41 10.36 10.31 13.55
N ALA A 42 9.28 9.59 13.86
CA ALA A 42 9.01 8.25 13.34
C ALA A 42 8.88 8.19 11.80
N LEU A 43 8.49 9.31 11.16
CA LEU A 43 8.30 9.41 9.72
C LEU A 43 9.46 10.12 8.99
N GLN A 44 10.46 10.65 9.71
CA GLN A 44 11.55 11.40 9.10
C GLN A 44 12.34 10.59 8.08
N GLN A 45 12.70 9.34 8.40
CA GLN A 45 13.43 8.47 7.47
C GLN A 45 12.58 8.11 6.25
N ALA A 46 11.28 7.86 6.45
CA ALA A 46 10.34 7.60 5.36
C ALA A 46 10.16 8.83 4.47
N PHE A 47 10.09 10.04 5.02
CA PHE A 47 10.02 11.29 4.26
C PHE A 47 11.33 11.57 3.51
N ALA A 48 12.47 11.30 4.14
CA ALA A 48 13.78 11.51 3.54
C ALA A 48 13.96 10.64 2.29
N THR A 49 13.54 9.37 2.35
CA THR A 49 13.59 8.43 1.23
C THR A 49 12.46 8.65 0.22
N HIS A 50 11.31 9.16 0.65
CA HIS A 50 10.20 9.45 -0.24
C HIS A 50 10.57 10.52 -1.28
N GLY A 51 10.30 10.21 -2.55
CA GLY A 51 10.48 11.15 -3.65
C GLY A 51 11.94 11.50 -3.98
N ILE A 52 12.96 10.78 -3.45
CA ILE A 52 14.37 11.00 -3.85
C ILE A 52 14.52 10.92 -5.36
N ALA A 53 13.97 9.89 -6.01
CA ALA A 53 14.06 9.72 -7.46
C ALA A 53 13.46 10.91 -8.22
N TYR A 54 12.30 11.39 -7.78
CA TYR A 54 11.65 12.57 -8.36
C TYR A 54 12.48 13.85 -8.15
N ARG A 55 12.96 14.11 -6.93
CA ARG A 55 13.80 15.28 -6.63
C ARG A 55 15.10 15.25 -7.45
N ARG A 56 15.74 14.09 -7.54
CA ARG A 56 16.95 13.88 -8.36
C ARG A 56 16.67 14.15 -9.84
N HIS A 57 15.54 13.67 -10.35
CA HIS A 57 15.14 13.93 -11.73
C HIS A 57 14.93 15.44 -12.00
N VAL A 58 14.22 16.13 -11.11
CA VAL A 58 14.02 17.60 -11.19
C VAL A 58 15.36 18.35 -11.09
N MET A 59 16.25 17.94 -10.18
CA MET A 59 17.59 18.51 -10.05
C MET A 59 18.42 18.33 -11.33
N VAL A 60 18.40 17.14 -11.95
CA VAL A 60 19.12 16.88 -13.21
C VAL A 60 18.58 17.77 -14.33
N LEU A 61 17.26 17.85 -14.50
CA LEU A 61 16.65 18.71 -15.53
C LEU A 61 16.98 20.19 -15.29
N SER A 62 16.89 20.64 -14.03
CA SER A 62 17.18 22.03 -13.66
C SER A 62 18.64 22.37 -13.83
N LEU A 63 19.56 21.44 -13.55
CA LEU A 63 20.99 21.62 -13.76
C LEU A 63 21.35 21.68 -15.24
N ILE A 64 20.75 20.83 -16.08
CA ILE A 64 20.91 20.90 -17.54
C ILE A 64 20.40 22.25 -18.06
N ALA A 65 19.19 22.67 -17.66
CA ALA A 65 18.62 23.95 -18.08
C ALA A 65 19.50 25.13 -17.63
N THR A 66 19.98 25.12 -16.39
CA THR A 66 20.88 26.15 -15.85
C THR A 66 22.20 26.17 -16.61
N LEU A 67 22.78 25.01 -16.92
CA LEU A 67 24.02 24.91 -17.69
C LEU A 67 23.84 25.45 -19.11
N VAL A 68 22.76 25.09 -19.80
CA VAL A 68 22.44 25.58 -21.15
C VAL A 68 22.27 27.10 -21.15
N LEU A 69 21.47 27.62 -20.21
CA LEU A 69 21.22 29.05 -20.07
C LEU A 69 22.53 29.80 -19.74
N TYR A 70 23.33 29.29 -18.81
CA TYR A 70 24.63 29.86 -18.46
C TYR A 70 25.58 29.87 -19.66
N MET A 71 25.71 28.77 -20.41
CA MET A 71 26.57 28.72 -21.60
C MET A 71 26.08 29.65 -22.71
N GLY A 72 24.76 29.78 -22.88
CA GLY A 72 24.15 30.72 -23.84
C GLY A 72 24.55 32.18 -23.59
N PHE A 73 24.69 32.59 -22.32
CA PHE A 73 25.21 33.91 -21.97
C PHE A 73 26.64 34.17 -22.45
N GLY A 74 27.43 33.12 -22.74
CA GLY A 74 28.79 33.28 -23.27
C GLY A 74 28.84 34.00 -24.63
N LEU A 75 27.76 33.91 -25.43
CA LEU A 75 27.65 34.68 -26.68
C LEU A 75 27.59 36.20 -26.44
N LEU A 76 27.19 36.61 -25.23
CA LEU A 76 27.07 38.01 -24.83
C LEU A 76 28.32 38.52 -24.09
N ASP A 77 29.30 37.67 -23.77
CA ASP A 77 30.50 38.08 -23.02
C ASP A 77 31.32 39.14 -23.77
N TRP A 78 31.37 39.06 -25.10
CA TRP A 78 32.00 40.07 -25.96
C TRP A 78 31.38 41.46 -25.80
N LEU A 79 30.08 41.52 -25.50
CA LEU A 79 29.34 42.76 -25.27
C LEU A 79 29.39 43.20 -23.80
N MET A 80 29.52 42.28 -22.85
CA MET A 80 29.45 42.57 -21.43
C MET A 80 30.81 42.93 -20.83
N VAL A 81 31.88 42.23 -21.22
CA VAL A 81 33.23 42.44 -20.67
C VAL A 81 34.25 42.27 -21.80
N PRO A 82 34.33 43.23 -22.74
CA PRO A 82 35.24 43.18 -23.89
C PRO A 82 36.72 43.09 -23.47
N ASP A 83 37.07 43.58 -22.27
CA ASP A 83 38.42 43.58 -21.71
C ASP A 83 38.86 42.22 -21.14
N LEU A 84 37.93 41.33 -20.79
CA LEU A 84 38.24 40.02 -20.18
C LEU A 84 37.53 38.84 -20.86
N VAL A 85 37.13 38.97 -22.13
CA VAL A 85 36.42 37.91 -22.87
C VAL A 85 37.16 36.57 -22.79
N GLY A 86 38.49 36.56 -22.94
CA GLY A 86 39.27 35.33 -22.87
C GLY A 86 39.20 34.65 -21.49
N VAL A 87 39.18 35.42 -20.41
CA VAL A 87 39.03 34.91 -19.03
C VAL A 87 37.61 34.39 -18.81
N ALA A 88 36.60 35.13 -19.28
CA ALA A 88 35.20 34.71 -19.18
C ALA A 88 34.94 33.38 -19.91
N LEU A 89 35.44 33.24 -21.14
CA LEU A 89 35.36 31.99 -21.90
C LEU A 89 36.13 30.86 -21.20
N SER A 90 37.31 31.15 -20.62
CA SER A 90 38.09 30.18 -19.86
C SER A 90 37.35 29.68 -18.61
N PHE A 91 36.67 30.56 -17.86
CA PHE A 91 35.81 30.15 -16.74
C PHE A 91 34.65 29.28 -17.21
N ARG A 92 34.00 29.62 -18.31
CA ARG A 92 32.88 28.84 -18.85
C ARG A 92 33.30 27.44 -19.29
N PHE A 93 34.24 27.36 -20.23
CA PHE A 93 34.60 26.08 -20.86
C PHE A 93 35.64 25.28 -20.07
N GLY A 94 36.51 25.96 -19.32
CA GLY A 94 37.57 25.33 -18.53
C GLY A 94 37.16 24.94 -17.11
N ILE A 95 36.15 25.59 -16.52
CA ILE A 95 35.73 25.33 -15.13
C ILE A 95 34.25 24.95 -15.05
N VAL A 96 33.34 25.83 -15.47
CA VAL A 96 31.90 25.63 -15.27
C VAL A 96 31.38 24.41 -16.02
N LEU A 97 31.74 24.26 -17.30
CA LEU A 97 31.31 23.09 -18.10
C LEU A 97 31.81 21.76 -17.52
N PRO A 98 33.11 21.53 -17.29
CA PRO A 98 33.59 20.26 -16.75
C PRO A 98 33.07 19.98 -15.34
N CYS A 99 33.03 20.98 -14.45
CA CYS A 99 32.43 20.80 -13.12
C CYS A 99 30.93 20.49 -13.20
N GLY A 100 30.19 21.15 -14.09
CA GLY A 100 28.77 20.90 -14.31
C GLY A 100 28.50 19.49 -14.83
N LEU A 101 29.30 19.01 -15.77
CA LEU A 101 29.23 17.63 -16.26
C LEU A 101 29.58 16.61 -15.17
N ALA A 102 30.58 16.89 -14.33
CA ALA A 102 30.93 16.04 -13.20
C ALA A 102 29.79 15.95 -12.16
N VAL A 103 29.17 17.09 -11.84
CA VAL A 103 27.99 17.11 -10.95
C VAL A 103 26.81 16.37 -11.59
N LEU A 104 26.54 16.56 -12.88
CA LEU A 104 25.50 15.81 -13.60
C LEU A 104 25.74 14.29 -13.56
N TYR A 105 26.99 13.86 -13.69
CA TYR A 105 27.38 12.46 -13.54
C TYR A 105 27.11 11.96 -12.12
N LEU A 106 27.52 12.71 -11.09
CA LEU A 106 27.24 12.39 -9.68
C LEU A 106 25.74 12.28 -9.38
N LEU A 107 24.92 13.17 -9.95
CA LEU A 107 23.46 13.14 -9.81
C LEU A 107 22.81 11.93 -10.45
N ARG A 108 23.48 11.27 -11.41
CA ARG A 108 22.97 10.04 -12.04
C ARG A 108 23.37 8.78 -11.28
N GLN A 109 24.34 8.86 -10.37
CA GLN A 109 24.74 7.72 -9.56
C GLN A 109 23.73 7.44 -8.44
N ALA A 110 23.22 6.22 -8.39
CA ALA A 110 22.23 5.82 -7.40
C ALA A 110 22.85 5.52 -6.02
N ASP A 111 24.12 5.09 -6.00
CA ASP A 111 24.82 4.68 -4.77
C ASP A 111 25.33 5.87 -3.93
N CYS A 112 25.33 7.07 -4.51
CA CYS A 112 25.76 8.28 -3.82
C CYS A 112 24.67 8.79 -2.87
N PRO A 113 24.98 9.10 -1.60
CA PRO A 113 24.01 9.67 -0.67
C PRO A 113 23.38 10.95 -1.22
N PHE A 114 22.05 11.05 -1.18
CA PHE A 114 21.32 12.20 -1.73
C PHE A 114 21.74 13.54 -1.07
N LEU A 115 22.12 13.51 0.21
CA LEU A 115 22.68 14.68 0.89
C LEU A 115 23.97 15.19 0.21
N PHE A 116 24.87 14.27 -0.17
CA PHE A 116 26.11 14.62 -0.87
C PHE A 116 25.81 15.20 -2.25
N GLN A 117 24.84 14.63 -2.97
CA GLN A 117 24.37 15.16 -4.25
C GLN A 117 23.86 16.62 -4.12
N GLN A 118 23.11 16.92 -3.07
CA GLN A 118 22.64 18.28 -2.79
C GLN A 118 23.80 19.23 -2.47
N MET A 119 24.76 18.80 -1.66
CA MET A 119 25.97 19.59 -1.35
C MET A 119 26.78 19.88 -2.61
N ALA A 120 27.00 18.89 -3.47
CA ALA A 120 27.74 19.04 -4.72
C ALA A 120 27.08 20.06 -5.67
N VAL A 121 25.77 19.98 -5.87
CA VAL A 121 25.01 20.96 -6.67
C VAL A 121 25.08 22.36 -6.06
N SER A 122 24.94 22.46 -4.74
CA SER A 122 24.99 23.75 -4.02
C SER A 122 26.36 24.42 -4.17
N ALA A 123 27.45 23.65 -4.00
CA ALA A 123 28.80 24.12 -4.19
C ALA A 123 29.06 24.57 -5.64
N TYR A 124 28.56 23.82 -6.62
CA TYR A 124 28.68 24.16 -8.04
C TYR A 124 27.96 25.47 -8.40
N LEU A 125 26.76 25.70 -7.86
CA LEU A 125 26.02 26.94 -8.13
C LEU A 125 26.72 28.15 -7.50
N LEU A 126 27.25 28.01 -6.29
CA LEU A 126 28.06 29.04 -5.64
C LEU A 126 29.39 29.31 -6.37
N LEU A 127 30.01 28.27 -6.94
CA LEU A 127 31.19 28.43 -7.80
C LEU A 127 30.86 29.31 -9.02
N GLY A 128 29.73 29.08 -9.69
CA GLY A 128 29.27 29.93 -10.80
C GLY A 128 29.10 31.40 -10.39
N VAL A 129 28.46 31.65 -9.23
CA VAL A 129 28.29 33.00 -8.68
C VAL A 129 29.64 33.66 -8.36
N ALA A 130 30.57 32.91 -7.77
CA ALA A 130 31.91 33.39 -7.45
C ALA A 130 32.73 33.74 -8.69
N LEU A 131 32.69 32.93 -9.74
CA LEU A 131 33.42 33.20 -10.99
C LEU A 131 32.91 34.45 -11.71
N LEU A 132 31.59 34.65 -11.76
CA LEU A 132 31.01 35.89 -12.30
C LEU A 132 31.37 37.11 -11.43
N ALA A 133 31.37 36.97 -10.11
CA ALA A 133 31.80 38.02 -9.18
C ALA A 133 33.28 38.40 -9.38
N ILE A 134 34.16 37.44 -9.63
CA ILE A 134 35.57 37.68 -9.95
C ILE A 134 35.70 38.50 -11.25
N LEU A 135 34.92 38.18 -12.29
CA LEU A 135 34.92 38.95 -13.53
C LEU A 135 34.50 40.41 -13.30
N VAL A 136 33.52 40.66 -12.44
CA VAL A 136 33.10 42.01 -12.06
C VAL A 136 34.18 42.77 -11.28
N GLY A 137 34.90 42.08 -10.39
CA GLY A 137 35.99 42.67 -9.62
C GLY A 137 37.24 43.00 -10.44
N LEU A 138 37.51 42.23 -11.50
CA LEU A 138 38.67 42.42 -12.37
C LEU A 138 38.40 43.35 -13.56
N SER A 139 37.15 43.48 -14.01
CA SER A 139 36.82 44.26 -15.20
C SER A 139 36.94 45.77 -14.95
N THR A 140 37.40 46.46 -15.98
CA THR A 140 37.45 47.92 -16.06
C THR A 140 36.28 48.51 -16.84
N SER A 141 35.35 47.66 -17.31
CA SER A 141 34.18 48.07 -18.09
C SER A 141 32.94 48.22 -17.22
N LEU A 142 32.20 49.32 -17.41
CA LEU A 142 30.86 49.51 -16.81
C LEU A 142 29.84 48.45 -17.28
N GLN A 143 30.08 47.81 -18.43
CA GLN A 143 29.21 46.76 -18.97
C GLN A 143 29.22 45.49 -18.12
N ALA A 144 30.21 45.32 -17.23
CA ALA A 144 30.28 44.19 -16.28
C ALA A 144 29.07 44.11 -15.34
N LEU A 145 28.27 45.19 -15.23
CA LEU A 145 26.96 45.20 -14.58
C LEU A 145 26.03 44.05 -15.03
N GLY A 146 26.14 43.61 -16.29
CA GLY A 146 25.36 42.49 -16.82
C GLY A 146 25.57 41.17 -16.06
N PHE A 147 26.77 40.94 -15.51
CA PHE A 147 27.06 39.73 -14.73
C PHE A 147 26.40 39.74 -13.35
N LEU A 148 26.06 40.91 -12.80
CA LEU A 148 25.27 41.00 -11.56
C LEU A 148 23.85 40.48 -11.79
N ILE A 149 23.26 40.76 -12.96
CA ILE A 149 21.95 40.22 -13.35
C ILE A 149 22.05 38.70 -13.54
N GLY A 150 23.13 38.23 -14.18
CA GLY A 150 23.41 36.80 -14.35
C GLY A 150 23.50 36.04 -13.01
N ASN A 151 24.14 36.63 -12.00
CA ASN A 151 24.21 36.06 -10.66
C ASN A 151 22.83 35.85 -10.02
N TYR A 152 21.92 36.81 -10.17
CA TYR A 152 20.55 36.65 -9.67
C TYR A 152 19.81 35.52 -10.38
N ALA A 153 20.01 35.34 -11.69
CA ALA A 153 19.42 34.21 -12.42
C ALA A 153 19.89 32.86 -11.85
N ILE A 154 21.18 32.71 -11.54
CA ILE A 154 21.73 31.50 -10.91
C ILE A 154 21.14 31.28 -9.52
N LEU A 155 21.04 32.33 -8.71
CA LEU A 155 20.48 32.25 -7.35
C LEU A 155 18.99 31.88 -7.35
N ILE A 156 18.19 32.44 -8.25
CA ILE A 156 16.78 32.05 -8.42
C ILE A 156 16.68 30.56 -8.78
N CYS A 157 17.48 30.09 -9.74
CA CYS A 157 17.51 28.68 -10.11
C CYS A 157 17.90 27.79 -8.92
N ALA A 158 18.90 28.21 -8.14
CA ALA A 158 19.34 27.49 -6.94
C ALA A 158 18.25 27.41 -5.86
N VAL A 159 17.55 28.52 -5.61
CA VAL A 159 16.53 28.61 -4.56
C VAL A 159 15.25 27.88 -4.99
N ILE A 160 14.78 28.03 -6.23
CA ILE A 160 13.48 27.51 -6.65
C ILE A 160 13.63 26.17 -7.39
N ALA A 161 14.35 26.14 -8.51
CA ALA A 161 14.33 25.02 -9.46
C ALA A 161 15.01 23.76 -8.92
N MET A 162 16.08 23.91 -8.13
CA MET A 162 16.84 22.79 -7.58
C MET A 162 16.11 22.01 -6.48
N ALA A 163 14.93 22.47 -6.05
CA ALA A 163 14.09 21.81 -5.06
C ALA A 163 14.81 21.47 -3.73
N LEU A 164 15.81 22.30 -3.37
CA LEU A 164 16.62 22.15 -2.16
C LEU A 164 15.79 22.36 -0.88
N PRO A 165 16.23 21.83 0.27
CA PRO A 165 15.68 22.20 1.57
C PRO A 165 15.85 23.70 1.82
N PHE A 166 14.89 24.31 2.50
CA PHE A 166 14.87 25.74 2.76
C PHE A 166 16.12 26.23 3.47
N GLU A 167 16.65 25.46 4.44
CA GLU A 167 17.87 25.82 5.16
C GLU A 167 19.07 25.95 4.20
N VAL A 168 19.17 25.04 3.23
CA VAL A 168 20.24 25.05 2.22
C VAL A 168 20.03 26.20 1.23
N ALA A 169 18.80 26.39 0.77
CA ALA A 169 18.45 27.48 -0.15
C ALA A 169 18.73 28.86 0.47
N LEU A 170 18.41 29.04 1.77
CA LEU A 170 18.70 30.26 2.52
C LEU A 170 20.20 30.52 2.62
N ILE A 171 21.00 29.50 2.94
CA ILE A 171 22.46 29.62 3.00
C ILE A 171 23.02 30.04 1.64
N ILE A 172 22.60 29.39 0.54
CA ILE A 172 23.05 29.74 -0.82
C ILE A 172 22.68 31.19 -1.16
N ALA A 173 21.44 31.61 -0.86
CA ALA A 173 20.99 32.97 -1.12
C ALA A 173 21.83 34.01 -0.37
N LEU A 174 22.10 33.79 0.92
CA LEU A 174 22.92 34.68 1.75
C LEU A 174 24.38 34.73 1.29
N VAL A 175 24.99 33.56 1.05
CA VAL A 175 26.38 33.46 0.60
C VAL A 175 26.55 34.09 -0.78
N GLY A 176 25.64 33.79 -1.72
CA GLY A 176 25.65 34.37 -3.06
C GLY A 176 25.48 35.89 -3.04
N PHE A 177 24.56 36.40 -2.22
CA PHE A 177 24.38 37.85 -2.03
C PHE A 177 25.62 38.52 -1.44
N ALA A 178 26.29 37.87 -0.48
CA ALA A 178 27.54 38.37 0.11
C ALA A 178 28.69 38.42 -0.92
N ILE A 179 28.85 37.34 -1.72
CA ILE A 179 29.83 37.29 -2.82
C ILE A 179 29.60 38.43 -3.81
N GLN A 180 28.34 38.67 -4.19
CA GLN A 180 27.98 39.75 -5.10
C GLN A 180 28.24 41.14 -4.51
N THR A 181 27.93 41.32 -3.23
CA THR A 181 28.21 42.57 -2.52
C THR A 181 29.72 42.84 -2.50
N ALA A 182 30.54 41.83 -2.20
CA ALA A 182 31.99 41.94 -2.23
C ALA A 182 32.50 42.32 -3.64
N ALA A 183 31.94 41.73 -4.70
CA ALA A 183 32.29 42.07 -6.08
C ALA A 183 32.07 43.55 -6.41
N ILE A 184 30.98 44.16 -5.91
CA ILE A 184 30.69 45.59 -6.10
C ILE A 184 31.66 46.44 -5.29
N VAL A 185 31.94 46.08 -4.03
CA VAL A 185 32.85 46.84 -3.15
C VAL A 185 34.27 46.90 -3.69
N TYR A 186 34.77 45.79 -4.24
CA TYR A 186 36.15 45.70 -4.73
C TYR A 186 36.29 46.03 -6.22
N SER A 187 35.20 46.32 -6.94
CA SER A 187 35.28 46.67 -8.35
C SER A 187 35.90 48.05 -8.54
N PRO A 188 36.87 48.21 -9.46
CA PRO A 188 37.59 49.46 -9.67
C PRO A 188 36.74 50.57 -10.32
N VAL A 189 35.63 50.22 -10.97
CA VAL A 189 34.88 51.14 -11.84
C VAL A 189 33.41 51.32 -11.40
N LEU A 190 32.89 50.42 -10.55
CA LEU A 190 31.48 50.46 -10.16
C LEU A 190 31.22 51.46 -9.03
N PRO A 191 30.23 52.37 -9.17
CA PRO A 191 29.94 53.37 -8.14
C PRO A 191 29.27 52.75 -6.89
N PRO A 192 29.52 53.30 -5.68
CA PRO A 192 28.96 52.77 -4.42
C PRO A 192 27.42 52.72 -4.37
N ILE A 193 26.72 53.53 -5.16
CA ILE A 193 25.25 53.50 -5.26
C ILE A 193 24.70 52.13 -5.68
N LEU A 194 25.52 51.31 -6.34
CA LEU A 194 25.13 49.96 -6.73
C LEU A 194 24.98 49.00 -5.55
N LEU A 195 25.53 49.33 -4.37
CA LEU A 195 25.26 48.57 -3.14
C LEU A 195 23.79 48.68 -2.74
N LEU A 196 23.19 49.87 -2.86
CA LEU A 196 21.76 50.06 -2.63
C LEU A 196 20.93 49.32 -3.68
N HIS A 197 21.32 49.40 -4.96
CA HIS A 197 20.64 48.65 -6.03
C HIS A 197 20.73 47.14 -5.80
N ASN A 198 21.88 46.65 -5.33
CA ASN A 198 22.06 45.23 -4.99
C ASN A 198 21.13 44.82 -3.85
N LEU A 199 21.06 45.61 -2.77
CA LEU A 199 20.15 45.35 -1.66
C LEU A 199 18.68 45.30 -2.12
N LEU A 200 18.24 46.30 -2.89
CA LEU A 200 16.87 46.36 -3.41
C LEU A 200 16.56 45.19 -4.35
N THR A 201 17.47 44.88 -5.27
CA THR A 201 17.32 43.76 -6.22
C THR A 201 17.29 42.43 -5.50
N GLY A 202 18.20 42.21 -4.54
CA GLY A 202 18.23 41.02 -3.71
C GLY A 202 16.95 40.85 -2.90
N PHE A 203 16.41 41.93 -2.31
CA PHE A 203 15.13 41.88 -1.62
C PHE A 203 13.97 41.50 -2.57
N VAL A 204 13.88 42.14 -3.74
CA VAL A 204 12.80 41.90 -4.72
C VAL A 204 12.88 40.52 -5.37
N ILE A 205 14.08 39.97 -5.54
CA ILE A 205 14.28 38.68 -6.20
C ILE A 205 14.33 37.52 -5.19
N LEU A 206 15.26 37.59 -4.22
CA LEU A 206 15.52 36.47 -3.31
C LEU A 206 14.45 36.35 -2.23
N GLY A 207 13.84 37.46 -1.80
CA GLY A 207 12.75 37.44 -0.82
C GLY A 207 11.58 36.57 -1.29
N PRO A 208 10.91 36.92 -2.41
CA PRO A 208 9.85 36.10 -2.99
C PRO A 208 10.31 34.69 -3.38
N ALA A 209 11.54 34.51 -3.87
CA ALA A 209 12.07 33.19 -4.21
C ALA A 209 12.20 32.28 -2.98
N LEU A 210 12.66 32.80 -1.84
CA LEU A 210 12.74 32.05 -0.58
C LEU A 210 11.34 31.73 -0.03
N VAL A 211 10.39 32.66 -0.14
CA VAL A 211 8.98 32.39 0.20
C VAL A 211 8.42 31.28 -0.69
N ALA A 212 8.69 31.31 -2.00
CA ALA A 212 8.26 30.27 -2.92
C ALA A 212 8.91 28.91 -2.60
N ASN A 213 10.21 28.87 -2.31
CA ASN A 213 10.89 27.64 -1.88
C ASN A 213 10.28 27.07 -0.59
N TRP A 214 10.01 27.93 0.40
CA TRP A 214 9.33 27.55 1.63
C TRP A 214 7.96 26.94 1.37
N MET A 215 7.13 27.59 0.54
CA MET A 215 5.80 27.10 0.17
C MET A 215 5.89 25.74 -0.54
N LEU A 216 6.80 25.58 -1.51
CA LEU A 216 7.01 24.32 -2.22
C LEU A 216 7.50 23.20 -1.29
N GLU A 217 8.38 23.49 -0.34
CA GLU A 217 8.76 22.52 0.69
C GLU A 217 7.58 22.14 1.59
N ASN A 218 6.79 23.12 2.02
CA ASN A 218 5.64 22.89 2.88
C ASN A 218 4.57 22.03 2.20
N GLU A 219 4.28 22.30 0.92
CA GLU A 219 3.36 21.49 0.11
C GLU A 219 3.88 20.06 -0.08
N ARG A 220 5.20 19.85 -0.29
CA ARG A 220 5.79 18.50 -0.32
C ARG A 220 5.59 17.76 1.01
N ARG A 221 5.76 18.44 2.15
CA ARG A 221 5.54 17.86 3.49
C ARG A 221 4.07 17.48 3.69
N ARG A 222 3.13 18.36 3.31
CA ARG A 222 1.68 18.10 3.36
C ARG A 222 1.28 16.92 2.50
N HIS A 223 1.72 16.91 1.25
CA HIS A 223 1.41 15.83 0.30
C HIS A 223 1.89 14.48 0.82
N PHE A 224 3.09 14.40 1.41
CA PHE A 224 3.58 13.17 2.04
C PHE A 224 2.67 12.71 3.19
N LEU A 225 2.27 13.62 4.09
CA LEU A 225 1.38 13.27 5.20
C LEU A 225 -0.02 12.85 4.72
N MET A 226 -0.55 13.47 3.66
CA MET A 226 -1.81 13.06 3.02
C MET A 226 -1.72 11.65 2.44
N LEU A 227 -0.62 11.34 1.73
CA LEU A 227 -0.40 9.98 1.21
C LEU A 227 -0.29 8.95 2.34
N ARG A 228 0.37 9.29 3.45
CA ARG A 228 0.43 8.40 4.63
C ARG A 228 -0.93 8.17 5.26
N ARG A 229 -1.72 9.23 5.43
CA ARG A 229 -3.09 9.14 5.93
C ARG A 229 -3.94 8.21 5.08
N GLU A 230 -3.86 8.36 3.76
CA GLU A 230 -4.64 7.52 2.83
C GLU A 230 -4.25 6.05 2.91
N GLN A 231 -2.94 5.76 3.01
CA GLN A 231 -2.47 4.38 3.20
C GLN A 231 -3.00 3.73 4.47
N VAL A 232 -3.03 4.47 5.59
CA VAL A 232 -3.59 3.95 6.86
C VAL A 232 -5.10 3.73 6.73
N ARG A 233 -5.82 4.65 6.08
CA ARG A 233 -7.27 4.54 5.85
C ARG A 233 -7.63 3.33 4.98
N LEU A 234 -6.89 3.08 3.90
CA LEU A 234 -7.10 1.91 3.05
C LEU A 234 -6.89 0.60 3.80
N ARG A 235 -5.89 0.53 4.69
CA ARG A 235 -5.68 -0.64 5.56
C ARG A 235 -6.86 -0.84 6.52
N GLN A 236 -7.43 0.24 7.04
CA GLN A 236 -8.57 0.16 7.94
C GLN A 236 -9.80 -0.40 7.23
N LEU A 237 -10.09 0.12 6.03
CA LEU A 237 -11.19 -0.35 5.19
C LEU A 237 -11.01 -1.82 4.80
N ALA A 238 -9.79 -2.23 4.45
CA ALA A 238 -9.49 -3.64 4.16
C ALA A 238 -9.76 -4.54 5.37
N GLY A 239 -9.29 -4.15 6.56
CA GLY A 239 -9.54 -4.90 7.80
C GLY A 239 -11.02 -5.02 8.15
N GLN A 240 -11.79 -3.95 8.00
CA GLN A 240 -13.24 -3.96 8.20
C GLN A 240 -13.96 -4.85 7.18
N ARG A 241 -13.55 -4.80 5.91
CA ARG A 241 -14.11 -5.66 4.86
C ARG A 241 -13.88 -7.13 5.17
N ASP A 242 -12.68 -7.48 5.64
CA ASP A 242 -12.35 -8.86 6.01
C ASP A 242 -13.17 -9.32 7.22
N LEU A 243 -13.38 -8.46 8.22
CA LEU A 243 -14.22 -8.76 9.37
C LEU A 243 -15.69 -8.97 8.96
N LEU A 244 -16.25 -8.08 8.14
CA LEU A 244 -17.59 -8.23 7.59
C LEU A 244 -17.72 -9.49 6.73
N GLY A 245 -16.69 -9.80 5.94
CA GLY A 245 -16.62 -11.04 5.15
C GLY A 245 -16.71 -12.29 6.02
N ARG A 246 -16.01 -12.30 7.17
CA ARG A 246 -16.06 -13.40 8.15
C ARG A 246 -17.41 -13.50 8.84
N LEU A 247 -18.02 -12.39 9.24
CA LEU A 247 -19.36 -12.40 9.86
C LEU A 247 -20.44 -12.86 8.88
N ALA A 248 -20.33 -12.49 7.61
CA ALA A 248 -21.22 -12.93 6.55
C ALA A 248 -20.92 -14.36 6.04
N ALA A 249 -20.05 -15.13 6.72
CA ALA A 249 -19.71 -16.50 6.37
C ALA A 249 -20.53 -17.55 7.16
N LEU A 250 -21.37 -17.13 8.11
CA LEU A 250 -22.18 -18.02 8.94
C LEU A 250 -23.64 -18.02 8.48
N ASP A 251 -24.32 -19.15 8.70
CA ASP A 251 -25.76 -19.29 8.56
C ASP A 251 -26.45 -18.77 9.83
N PRO A 252 -27.40 -17.82 9.73
CA PRO A 252 -27.98 -17.17 10.91
C PRO A 252 -28.85 -18.09 11.76
N LEU A 253 -29.40 -19.17 11.21
CA LEU A 253 -30.24 -20.12 11.96
C LEU A 253 -29.40 -21.12 12.75
N THR A 254 -28.37 -21.68 12.11
CA THR A 254 -27.61 -22.82 12.64
C THR A 254 -26.25 -22.46 13.23
N GLY A 255 -25.71 -21.27 12.91
CA GLY A 255 -24.37 -20.84 13.33
C GLY A 255 -23.22 -21.56 12.61
N LEU A 256 -23.51 -22.56 11.78
CA LEU A 256 -22.54 -23.23 10.91
C LEU A 256 -22.08 -22.31 9.77
N ALA A 257 -21.03 -22.68 9.05
CA ALA A 257 -20.66 -21.96 7.85
C ALA A 257 -21.80 -21.99 6.83
N ASN A 258 -22.19 -20.84 6.28
CA ASN A 258 -23.11 -20.80 5.14
C ASN A 258 -22.38 -21.31 3.88
N ARG A 259 -23.13 -21.56 2.79
CA ARG A 259 -22.56 -22.01 1.51
C ARG A 259 -21.28 -21.26 1.12
N ARG A 260 -21.29 -19.92 1.18
CA ARG A 260 -20.13 -19.11 0.82
C ARG A 260 -18.96 -19.30 1.78
N GLY A 261 -19.22 -19.31 3.08
CA GLY A 261 -18.21 -19.52 4.12
C GLY A 261 -17.55 -20.89 4.05
N PHE A 262 -18.36 -21.92 3.81
CA PHE A 262 -17.92 -23.30 3.68
C PHE A 262 -16.95 -23.48 2.51
N TYR A 263 -17.32 -23.05 1.29
CA TYR A 263 -16.43 -23.14 0.12
C TYR A 263 -15.17 -22.27 0.27
N ALA A 264 -15.29 -21.08 0.88
CA ALA A 264 -14.13 -20.21 1.09
C ALA A 264 -13.09 -20.85 2.03
N ALA A 265 -13.53 -21.46 3.13
CA ALA A 265 -12.67 -22.16 4.07
C ALA A 265 -12.03 -23.40 3.42
N LEU A 266 -12.83 -24.19 2.71
CA LEU A 266 -12.39 -25.41 2.05
C LEU A 266 -11.35 -25.15 0.94
N ASN A 267 -11.54 -24.10 0.13
CA ASN A 267 -10.54 -23.65 -0.85
C ASN A 267 -9.25 -23.14 -0.19
N GLY A 268 -9.33 -22.61 1.04
CA GLY A 268 -8.17 -22.30 1.86
C GLY A 268 -7.38 -23.55 2.22
N ASP A 269 -8.07 -24.60 2.67
CA ASP A 269 -7.45 -25.86 3.07
C ASP A 269 -6.81 -26.59 1.89
N ILE A 270 -7.46 -26.63 0.73
CA ILE A 270 -6.93 -27.27 -0.49
C ILE A 270 -5.60 -26.64 -0.91
N ARG A 271 -5.50 -25.31 -0.82
CA ARG A 271 -4.24 -24.59 -1.15
C ARG A 271 -3.13 -24.86 -0.13
N ALA A 272 -3.50 -25.11 1.13
CA ALA A 272 -2.56 -25.39 2.20
C ALA A 272 -2.21 -26.88 2.33
N ASP A 273 -3.00 -27.77 1.73
CA ASP A 273 -2.83 -29.21 1.84
C ASP A 273 -1.65 -29.71 0.99
N VAL A 274 -0.59 -30.11 1.69
CA VAL A 274 0.61 -30.75 1.12
C VAL A 274 0.65 -32.26 1.39
N SER A 275 -0.38 -32.83 2.02
CA SER A 275 -0.38 -34.23 2.47
C SER A 275 -0.48 -35.26 1.34
N GLY A 276 -1.07 -34.88 0.21
CA GLY A 276 -1.35 -35.78 -0.90
C GLY A 276 -2.41 -36.85 -0.60
N LEU A 277 -3.11 -36.75 0.54
CA LEU A 277 -4.18 -37.66 0.91
C LEU A 277 -5.48 -37.31 0.17
N PRO A 278 -6.35 -38.30 -0.13
CA PRO A 278 -7.65 -38.05 -0.73
C PRO A 278 -8.54 -37.26 0.24
N MET A 279 -9.26 -36.27 -0.30
CA MET A 279 -10.27 -35.54 0.43
C MET A 279 -11.55 -36.38 0.51
N THR A 280 -12.28 -36.28 1.62
CA THR A 280 -13.62 -36.85 1.76
C THR A 280 -14.64 -35.72 1.90
N VAL A 281 -15.69 -35.76 1.10
CA VAL A 281 -16.81 -34.82 1.13
C VAL A 281 -18.10 -35.60 1.36
N ALA A 282 -18.95 -35.12 2.24
CA ALA A 282 -20.27 -35.67 2.51
C ALA A 282 -21.35 -34.62 2.27
N MET A 283 -22.34 -34.99 1.48
CA MET A 283 -23.59 -34.26 1.31
C MET A 283 -24.69 -34.90 2.14
N ILE A 284 -25.37 -34.08 2.93
CA ILE A 284 -26.29 -34.51 3.98
C ILE A 284 -27.61 -33.77 3.77
N ASP A 285 -28.71 -34.51 3.84
CA ASP A 285 -30.06 -33.97 3.68
C ASP A 285 -30.99 -34.59 4.72
N VAL A 286 -31.85 -33.76 5.31
CA VAL A 286 -32.83 -34.21 6.29
C VAL A 286 -34.01 -34.88 5.59
N ASP A 287 -34.23 -36.15 5.92
CA ASP A 287 -35.25 -36.96 5.26
C ASP A 287 -36.66 -36.45 5.56
N SER A 288 -37.47 -36.31 4.51
CA SER A 288 -38.88 -35.91 4.62
C SER A 288 -39.11 -34.54 5.28
N PHE A 289 -38.11 -33.64 5.28
CA PHE A 289 -38.16 -32.36 5.99
C PHE A 289 -39.32 -31.44 5.56
N LYS A 290 -39.72 -31.47 4.29
CA LYS A 290 -40.92 -30.76 3.84
C LYS A 290 -42.18 -31.25 4.56
N ALA A 291 -42.38 -32.56 4.66
CA ALA A 291 -43.52 -33.14 5.38
C ALA A 291 -43.45 -32.83 6.88
N TYR A 292 -42.25 -32.73 7.45
CA TYR A 292 -42.04 -32.24 8.81
C TYR A 292 -42.56 -30.80 8.99
N ASN A 293 -42.11 -29.88 8.13
CA ASN A 293 -42.53 -28.48 8.16
C ASN A 293 -44.02 -28.28 7.93
N ASP A 294 -44.60 -29.01 6.96
CA ASP A 294 -46.02 -28.90 6.62
C ASP A 294 -46.92 -29.29 7.80
N GLN A 295 -46.43 -30.13 8.71
CA GLN A 295 -47.23 -30.72 9.78
C GLN A 295 -46.94 -30.20 11.18
N TYR A 296 -45.67 -29.88 11.48
CA TYR A 296 -45.24 -29.34 12.77
C TYR A 296 -44.99 -27.82 12.74
N GLY A 297 -45.02 -27.22 11.55
CA GLY A 297 -44.78 -25.81 11.32
C GLY A 297 -43.29 -25.46 11.22
N HIS A 298 -43.01 -24.34 10.55
CA HIS A 298 -41.65 -23.84 10.36
C HIS A 298 -40.84 -23.65 11.66
N PRO A 299 -41.41 -23.16 12.79
CA PRO A 299 -40.65 -23.03 14.04
C PRO A 299 -40.09 -24.36 14.55
N ALA A 300 -40.87 -25.45 14.47
CA ALA A 300 -40.41 -26.77 14.86
C ALA A 300 -39.34 -27.30 13.89
N GLY A 301 -39.47 -27.00 12.59
CA GLY A 301 -38.45 -27.30 11.59
C GLY A 301 -37.13 -26.60 11.85
N ASP A 302 -37.18 -25.32 12.23
CA ASP A 302 -36.01 -24.53 12.59
C ASP A 302 -35.29 -25.12 13.81
N GLU A 303 -36.02 -25.50 14.86
CA GLU A 303 -35.46 -26.21 16.04
C GLU A 303 -34.84 -27.56 15.67
N ALA A 304 -35.46 -28.31 14.75
CA ALA A 304 -34.92 -29.56 14.25
C ALA A 304 -33.60 -29.34 13.49
N LEU A 305 -33.53 -28.34 12.61
CA LEU A 305 -32.30 -27.98 11.88
C LEU A 305 -31.19 -27.50 12.82
N GLN A 306 -31.53 -26.73 13.87
CA GLN A 306 -30.58 -26.34 14.91
C GLN A 306 -30.04 -27.55 15.68
N SER A 307 -30.88 -28.53 15.98
CA SER A 307 -30.47 -29.78 16.65
C SER A 307 -29.55 -30.62 15.77
N VAL A 308 -29.86 -30.75 14.48
CA VAL A 308 -28.99 -31.42 13.49
C VAL A 308 -27.66 -30.68 13.37
N ALA A 309 -27.69 -29.35 13.28
CA ALA A 309 -26.49 -28.52 13.19
C ALA A 309 -25.60 -28.64 14.44
N ALA A 310 -26.18 -28.71 15.64
CA ALA A 310 -25.43 -28.90 16.88
C ALA A 310 -24.68 -30.24 16.89
N VAL A 311 -25.27 -31.31 16.34
CA VAL A 311 -24.57 -32.59 16.18
C VAL A 311 -23.46 -32.49 15.14
N LEU A 312 -23.72 -31.85 14.01
CA LEU A 312 -22.72 -31.63 12.95
C LEU A 312 -21.51 -30.81 13.45
N ASP A 313 -21.74 -29.78 14.27
CA ASP A 313 -20.66 -28.94 14.80
C ASP A 313 -19.71 -29.70 15.74
N THR A 314 -20.12 -30.86 16.28
CA THR A 314 -19.21 -31.72 17.06
C THR A 314 -18.06 -32.29 16.22
N LEU A 315 -18.18 -32.30 14.89
CA LEU A 315 -17.11 -32.69 13.97
C LEU A 315 -16.10 -31.57 13.71
N SER A 316 -16.37 -30.33 14.15
CA SER A 316 -15.55 -29.15 13.85
C SER A 316 -14.14 -29.28 14.44
N GLU A 317 -13.18 -29.57 13.56
CA GLU A 317 -11.75 -29.75 13.87
C GLU A 317 -10.89 -29.00 12.82
N PRO A 318 -9.57 -28.79 13.05
CA PRO A 318 -8.71 -28.06 12.12
C PRO A 318 -8.78 -28.54 10.66
N ASN A 319 -8.99 -29.84 10.43
CA ASN A 319 -9.05 -30.45 9.10
C ASN A 319 -10.46 -30.83 8.65
N VAL A 320 -11.49 -30.38 9.38
CA VAL A 320 -12.89 -30.66 9.06
C VAL A 320 -13.64 -29.35 8.88
N ARG A 321 -14.40 -29.25 7.80
CA ARG A 321 -15.29 -28.13 7.51
C ARG A 321 -16.72 -28.63 7.53
N VAL A 322 -17.60 -27.88 8.18
CA VAL A 322 -19.01 -28.19 8.32
C VAL A 322 -19.79 -26.95 7.92
N GLY A 323 -20.83 -27.11 7.10
CA GLY A 323 -21.64 -25.98 6.66
C GLY A 323 -23.06 -26.36 6.26
N ARG A 324 -23.96 -25.37 6.26
CA ARG A 324 -25.30 -25.47 5.71
C ARG A 324 -25.32 -24.85 4.32
N LEU A 325 -25.63 -25.64 3.30
CA LEU A 325 -25.61 -25.18 1.90
C LEU A 325 -26.90 -24.45 1.50
N GLY A 326 -28.02 -24.79 2.14
CA GLY A 326 -29.32 -24.14 1.97
C GLY A 326 -30.46 -25.06 2.42
N GLY A 327 -31.58 -24.50 2.87
CA GLY A 327 -32.74 -25.31 3.30
C GLY A 327 -32.36 -26.35 4.37
N GLU A 328 -32.57 -27.62 4.05
CA GLU A 328 -32.26 -28.81 4.84
C GLU A 328 -30.92 -29.49 4.49
N GLU A 329 -30.14 -28.88 3.60
CA GLU A 329 -28.89 -29.44 3.07
C GLU A 329 -27.67 -28.97 3.86
N PHE A 330 -26.86 -29.94 4.30
CA PHE A 330 -25.60 -29.73 5.01
C PHE A 330 -24.44 -30.42 4.29
N ALA A 331 -23.24 -29.89 4.49
CA ALA A 331 -22.00 -30.43 3.93
C ALA A 331 -20.96 -30.63 5.01
N VAL A 332 -20.18 -31.71 4.88
CA VAL A 332 -18.95 -31.94 5.64
C VAL A 332 -17.82 -32.20 4.66
N ALA A 333 -16.67 -31.57 4.86
CA ALA A 333 -15.46 -31.86 4.11
C ALA A 333 -14.31 -32.14 5.08
N MET A 334 -13.54 -33.20 4.83
CA MET A 334 -12.42 -33.62 5.65
C MET A 334 -11.16 -33.70 4.79
N THR A 335 -10.12 -32.96 5.19
CA THR A 335 -8.80 -32.97 4.56
C THR A 335 -7.81 -33.77 5.42
N ALA A 336 -6.74 -34.29 4.81
CA ALA A 336 -5.66 -34.98 5.51
C ALA A 336 -6.11 -36.08 6.50
N LEU A 337 -7.24 -36.76 6.21
CA LEU A 337 -7.79 -37.84 7.03
C LEU A 337 -7.87 -39.12 6.18
N GLY A 338 -7.47 -40.26 6.74
CA GLY A 338 -7.59 -41.55 6.05
C GLY A 338 -9.06 -41.92 5.79
N ALA A 339 -9.31 -42.60 4.67
CA ALA A 339 -10.67 -42.90 4.20
C ALA A 339 -11.54 -43.62 5.24
N GLU A 340 -10.99 -44.62 5.94
CA GLU A 340 -11.73 -45.36 6.98
C GLU A 340 -12.10 -44.48 8.18
N ALA A 341 -11.20 -43.58 8.59
CA ALA A 341 -11.46 -42.65 9.69
C ALA A 341 -12.55 -41.63 9.33
N ALA A 342 -12.54 -41.14 8.09
CA ALA A 342 -13.57 -40.23 7.59
C ALA A 342 -14.95 -40.91 7.56
N ILE A 343 -15.02 -42.14 7.04
CA ILE A 343 -16.26 -42.93 6.99
C ILE A 343 -16.80 -43.20 8.39
N THR A 344 -15.94 -43.65 9.31
CA THR A 344 -16.33 -43.92 10.70
C THR A 344 -16.95 -42.68 11.36
N ARG A 345 -16.39 -41.49 11.09
CA ARG A 345 -16.95 -40.22 11.58
C ARG A 345 -18.32 -39.92 11.00
N ILE A 346 -18.50 -40.11 9.69
CA ILE A 346 -19.79 -39.90 9.02
C ILE A 346 -20.86 -40.89 9.51
N GLU A 347 -20.52 -42.17 9.67
CA GLU A 347 -21.45 -43.18 10.19
C GLU A 347 -21.84 -42.90 11.64
N SER A 348 -20.88 -42.50 12.48
CA SER A 348 -21.13 -42.09 13.87
C SER A 348 -22.03 -40.86 13.93
N LEU A 349 -21.82 -39.88 13.05
CA LEU A 349 -22.70 -38.71 12.92
C LEU A 349 -24.12 -39.13 12.53
N HIS A 350 -24.28 -39.97 11.50
CA HIS A 350 -25.57 -40.48 11.05
C HIS A 350 -26.34 -41.15 12.20
N ALA A 351 -25.70 -42.04 12.94
CA ALA A 351 -26.29 -42.69 14.11
C ALA A 351 -26.60 -41.69 15.25
N SER A 352 -25.80 -40.63 15.41
CA SER A 352 -26.02 -39.61 16.45
C SER A 352 -27.23 -38.74 16.15
N ILE A 353 -27.48 -38.41 14.88
CA ILE A 353 -28.67 -37.66 14.47
C ILE A 353 -29.94 -38.48 14.71
N GLN A 354 -29.93 -39.77 14.33
CA GLN A 354 -31.07 -40.65 14.61
C GLN A 354 -31.34 -40.80 16.13
N ARG A 355 -30.28 -40.81 16.95
CA ARG A 355 -30.37 -40.87 18.43
C ARG A 355 -30.90 -39.59 19.09
N LEU A 356 -31.01 -38.47 18.37
CA LEU A 356 -31.70 -37.29 18.88
C LEU A 356 -33.18 -37.60 19.21
N GLY A 357 -33.76 -38.59 18.53
CA GLY A 357 -35.11 -39.07 18.83
C GLY A 357 -36.21 -38.03 18.57
N ILE A 358 -35.95 -37.06 17.68
CA ILE A 358 -36.90 -36.01 17.31
C ILE A 358 -38.10 -36.67 16.61
N PRO A 359 -39.32 -36.63 17.16
CA PRO A 359 -40.47 -37.34 16.59
C PRO A 359 -40.83 -36.86 15.19
N HIS A 360 -41.03 -37.79 14.25
CA HIS A 360 -41.49 -37.50 12.88
C HIS A 360 -42.51 -38.55 12.42
N HIS A 361 -43.70 -38.55 13.02
CA HIS A 361 -44.79 -39.49 12.71
C HIS A 361 -45.27 -39.51 11.23
N TYR A 362 -44.97 -38.45 10.48
CA TYR A 362 -45.39 -38.28 9.09
C TYR A 362 -44.28 -38.59 8.08
N SER A 363 -43.13 -39.09 8.55
CA SER A 363 -42.05 -39.53 7.68
C SER A 363 -42.41 -40.86 7.04
N SER A 364 -42.14 -40.99 5.74
CA SER A 364 -42.19 -42.28 5.05
C SER A 364 -41.02 -43.21 5.39
N THR A 365 -40.10 -42.79 6.26
CA THR A 365 -38.79 -43.46 6.47
C THR A 365 -38.63 -44.03 7.88
N ALA A 366 -38.93 -43.27 8.92
CA ALA A 366 -38.81 -43.69 10.32
C ALA A 366 -39.72 -42.83 11.21
N GLU A 367 -40.08 -43.30 12.41
CA GLU A 367 -40.90 -42.51 13.36
C GLU A 367 -40.16 -41.32 13.98
N VAL A 368 -38.87 -41.17 13.67
CA VAL A 368 -38.00 -40.08 14.10
C VAL A 368 -37.35 -39.41 12.90
N LEU A 369 -36.86 -38.18 13.07
CA LEU A 369 -36.12 -37.45 12.06
C LEU A 369 -34.78 -38.16 11.75
N THR A 370 -34.54 -38.41 10.46
CA THR A 370 -33.34 -39.08 9.95
C THR A 370 -32.66 -38.23 8.89
N ILE A 371 -31.44 -38.61 8.50
CA ILE A 371 -30.71 -37.98 7.41
C ILE A 371 -30.27 -39.03 6.38
N SER A 372 -30.23 -38.63 5.12
CA SER A 372 -29.52 -39.37 4.08
C SER A 372 -28.15 -38.71 3.84
N VAL A 373 -27.12 -39.52 3.64
CA VAL A 373 -25.74 -39.04 3.42
C VAL A 373 -25.15 -39.64 2.17
N GLY A 374 -24.68 -38.79 1.27
CA GLY A 374 -23.84 -39.16 0.13
C GLY A 374 -22.40 -38.76 0.36
N VAL A 375 -21.48 -39.72 0.35
CA VAL A 375 -20.05 -39.49 0.56
C VAL A 375 -19.30 -39.69 -0.75
N ALA A 376 -18.44 -38.75 -1.09
CA ALA A 376 -17.46 -38.89 -2.16
C ALA A 376 -16.05 -38.76 -1.60
N ARG A 377 -15.13 -39.54 -2.16
CA ARG A 377 -13.72 -39.55 -1.77
C ARG A 377 -12.83 -39.56 -3.00
N GLY A 378 -11.80 -38.73 -3.00
CA GLY A 378 -10.93 -38.60 -4.16
C GLY A 378 -9.81 -37.58 -4.00
N PRO A 379 -8.81 -37.59 -4.91
CA PRO A 379 -7.83 -36.52 -4.98
C PRO A 379 -8.52 -35.22 -5.39
N VAL A 380 -8.18 -34.11 -4.74
CA VAL A 380 -8.71 -32.79 -5.10
C VAL A 380 -7.55 -31.87 -5.46
N ARG A 381 -7.62 -31.28 -6.65
CA ARG A 381 -6.75 -30.17 -7.06
C ARG A 381 -7.51 -28.86 -6.98
N GLU A 382 -6.78 -27.75 -6.88
CA GLU A 382 -7.37 -26.42 -6.92
C GLU A 382 -8.20 -26.27 -8.22
N GLY A 383 -9.50 -25.95 -8.07
CA GLY A 383 -10.45 -25.81 -9.18
C GLY A 383 -11.30 -27.04 -9.51
N ASP A 384 -11.06 -28.20 -8.90
CA ASP A 384 -11.80 -29.46 -9.21
C ASP A 384 -12.71 -29.94 -8.06
N ILE A 385 -12.92 -29.13 -7.03
CA ILE A 385 -13.75 -29.55 -5.89
C ILE A 385 -15.22 -29.79 -6.26
N GLU A 386 -15.74 -29.08 -7.25
CA GLU A 386 -17.12 -29.23 -7.71
C GLU A 386 -17.39 -30.64 -8.26
N SER A 387 -16.39 -31.29 -8.87
CA SER A 387 -16.55 -32.65 -9.37
C SER A 387 -16.74 -33.66 -8.23
N LEU A 388 -16.03 -33.47 -7.11
CA LEU A 388 -16.17 -34.30 -5.92
C LEU A 388 -17.53 -34.08 -5.24
N PHE A 389 -18.01 -32.83 -5.16
CA PHE A 389 -19.35 -32.53 -4.66
C PHE A 389 -20.44 -33.16 -5.54
N ARG A 390 -20.29 -33.12 -6.86
CA ARG A 390 -21.23 -33.78 -7.79
C ARG A 390 -21.31 -35.29 -7.56
N ILE A 391 -20.19 -35.94 -7.23
CA ILE A 391 -20.19 -37.37 -6.87
C ILE A 391 -20.89 -37.59 -5.53
N ALA A 392 -20.70 -36.70 -4.55
CA ALA A 392 -21.37 -36.79 -3.26
C ALA A 392 -22.90 -36.59 -3.40
N ASP A 393 -23.34 -35.69 -4.28
CA ASP A 393 -24.75 -35.51 -4.62
C ASP A 393 -25.35 -36.75 -5.29
N GLU A 394 -24.62 -37.40 -6.19
CA GLU A 394 -25.06 -38.67 -6.80
C GLU A 394 -25.18 -39.77 -5.74
N ALA A 395 -24.23 -39.86 -4.82
CA ALA A 395 -24.29 -40.78 -3.69
C ALA A 395 -25.51 -40.49 -2.79
N LEU A 396 -25.80 -39.21 -2.52
CA LEU A 396 -26.94 -38.78 -1.73
C LEU A 396 -28.26 -39.13 -2.42
N TYR A 397 -28.33 -38.94 -3.74
CA TYR A 397 -29.47 -39.34 -4.55
C TYR A 397 -29.71 -40.85 -4.47
N GLN A 398 -28.65 -41.66 -4.55
CA GLN A 398 -28.74 -43.12 -4.36
C GLN A 398 -29.21 -43.49 -2.95
N ALA A 399 -28.74 -42.80 -1.91
CA ALA A 399 -29.19 -42.99 -0.54
C ALA A 399 -30.70 -42.76 -0.41
N LYS A 400 -31.20 -41.65 -0.98
CA LYS A 400 -32.63 -41.31 -1.00
C LYS A 400 -33.46 -42.36 -1.74
N ARG A 401 -33.01 -42.82 -2.91
CA ARG A 401 -33.72 -43.84 -3.71
C ARG A 401 -33.73 -45.23 -3.07
N ALA A 402 -32.69 -45.58 -2.34
CA ALA A 402 -32.58 -46.88 -1.69
C ALA A 402 -33.42 -46.98 -0.40
N GLY A 403 -34.17 -45.94 -0.04
CA GLY A 403 -35.08 -45.93 1.10
C GLY A 403 -34.73 -44.93 2.20
N ARG A 404 -33.80 -43.99 1.95
CA ARG A 404 -33.37 -42.95 2.91
C ARG A 404 -32.68 -43.53 4.17
N ASN A 405 -32.41 -42.69 5.18
CA ASN A 405 -31.77 -43.03 6.45
C ASN A 405 -30.54 -43.93 6.30
N ARG A 406 -29.60 -43.52 5.46
CA ARG A 406 -28.38 -44.29 5.18
C ARG A 406 -27.26 -43.43 4.65
N VAL A 407 -26.06 -44.01 4.73
CA VAL A 407 -24.84 -43.51 4.10
C VAL A 407 -24.60 -44.31 2.81
N VAL A 408 -24.39 -43.62 1.69
CA VAL A 408 -23.89 -44.21 0.43
C VAL A 408 -22.56 -43.56 0.11
N ILE A 409 -21.58 -44.37 -0.29
CA ILE A 409 -20.21 -43.93 -0.54
C ILE A 409 -19.86 -44.23 -2.00
N LEU A 410 -19.36 -43.23 -2.72
CA LEU A 410 -18.83 -43.37 -4.06
C LEU A 410 -17.36 -42.92 -4.09
N ASP A 411 -16.53 -43.71 -4.76
CA ASP A 411 -15.15 -43.35 -5.03
C ASP A 411 -15.07 -42.50 -6.31
N ALA A 412 -14.40 -41.36 -6.23
CA ALA A 412 -13.98 -40.65 -7.43
C ALA A 412 -12.82 -41.44 -8.05
N THR A 413 -13.12 -42.22 -9.08
CA THR A 413 -12.11 -42.93 -9.85
C THR A 413 -11.14 -41.90 -10.45
N PRO A 414 -9.81 -42.09 -10.35
CA PRO A 414 -8.88 -41.24 -11.05
C PRO A 414 -9.22 -41.31 -12.54
N THR A 415 -9.55 -40.18 -13.16
CA THR A 415 -9.59 -40.13 -14.62
C THR A 415 -8.17 -40.41 -15.07
N ALA A 416 -7.94 -41.55 -15.72
CA ALA A 416 -6.66 -41.85 -16.34
C ALA A 416 -6.28 -40.67 -17.24
N GLN A 417 -5.14 -40.04 -16.96
CA GLN A 417 -4.57 -39.00 -17.81
C GLN A 417 -4.12 -39.57 -19.14
#